data_AF-A0A7J4T376-F1
#
_entry.id   AF-A0A7J4T376-F1
#
_cell.length_a   1.000
_cell.length_b   1.000
_cell.length_c   1.000
_cell.angle_alpha   90.00
_cell.angle_beta   90.00
_cell.angle_gamma   90.00
#
_symmetry.space_group_name_H-M   'P 1'
#
loop_
_entity.id
_entity.type
_entity.pdbx_description
1 polymer ?
#
loop_
_entity_poly.entity_id
_entity_poly.type
_entity_poly.pdbx_seq_one_letter_code
_entity_poly.pdbx_strand_id
1 'polypeptide(L)' 'KMIYEATSLGGVESLVECPFNSSHMMIPEDVRYAAGLVPGYVRMSIGIEDIEDLWADIERGFANV' A
#
# COMPACT_ATOMS: atom_id res chain seq x y z
N LYS A 1 5.65 14.06 3.17
CA LYS A 1 5.35 12.63 3.42
C LYS A 1 4.07 12.59 4.23
N MET A 2 2.98 12.21 3.59
CA MET A 2 1.63 12.23 4.17
C MET A 2 1.11 10.81 4.40
N ILE A 3 1.31 9.93 3.42
CA ILE A 3 0.89 8.52 3.48
C ILE A 3 1.87 7.71 4.34
N TYR A 4 1.35 6.92 5.28
CA TYR A 4 2.15 6.10 6.19
C TYR A 4 2.31 4.66 5.70
N GLU A 5 3.46 4.06 5.99
CA GLU A 5 3.67 2.62 5.75
C GLU A 5 3.17 1.82 6.96
N ALA A 6 2.08 1.08 6.80
CA ALA A 6 1.49 0.26 7.85
C ALA A 6 0.55 -0.81 7.28
N THR A 7 0.41 -1.93 7.98
CA THR A 7 -0.38 -3.09 7.53
C THR A 7 -1.89 -2.96 7.79
N SER A 8 -2.29 -2.06 8.70
CA SER A 8 -3.70 -1.78 9.01
C SER A 8 -4.42 -1.05 7.86
N LEU A 9 -5.73 -0.82 7.98
CA LEU A 9 -6.56 -0.17 6.97
C LEU A 9 -7.84 0.44 7.58
N GLY A 10 -8.48 1.36 6.83
CA GLY A 10 -9.79 1.92 7.17
C GLY A 10 -9.79 3.00 8.26
N GLY A 11 -8.62 3.54 8.62
CA GLY A 11 -8.49 4.70 9.50
C GLY A 11 -8.83 6.01 8.81
N VAL A 12 -8.66 7.12 9.52
CA VAL A 12 -8.77 8.47 8.94
C VAL A 12 -7.53 8.83 8.11
N GLU A 13 -6.41 8.18 8.42
CA GLU A 13 -5.12 8.34 7.75
C GLU A 13 -4.96 7.37 6.58
N SER A 14 -4.31 7.85 5.52
CA SER A 14 -3.92 7.06 4.37
C SER A 14 -2.72 6.16 4.67
N LEU A 15 -2.84 4.88 4.33
CA LEU A 15 -1.83 3.86 4.58
C LEU A 15 -1.42 3.15 3.28
N VAL A 16 -0.16 2.74 3.19
CA VAL A 16 0.39 1.94 2.08
C VAL A 16 1.17 0.74 2.63
N GLU A 17 1.09 -0.40 1.95
CA GLU A 17 1.95 -1.56 2.23
C GLU A 17 2.25 -2.39 0.98
N CYS A 18 3.24 -3.28 1.08
CA CYS A 18 3.54 -4.30 0.09
C CYS A 18 3.05 -5.67 0.60
N PRO A 19 1.78 -6.06 0.34
CA PRO A 19 1.13 -7.21 1.00
C PRO A 19 1.89 -8.53 0.85
N PHE A 20 2.60 -8.74 -0.27
CA PHE A 20 3.43 -9.92 -0.47
C PHE A 20 4.49 -10.06 0.63
N ASN A 21 5.07 -8.95 1.10
CA ASN A 21 6.16 -8.92 2.08
C ASN A 21 5.68 -8.57 3.50
N SER A 22 4.43 -8.16 3.68
CA SER A 22 3.87 -7.71 4.96
C SER A 22 2.67 -8.56 5.40
N SER A 23 1.44 -8.08 5.22
CA SER A 23 0.21 -8.67 5.77
C SER A 23 -0.03 -10.11 5.34
N HIS A 24 0.42 -10.50 4.15
CA HIS A 24 0.23 -11.85 3.61
C HIS A 24 1.52 -12.69 3.66
N MET A 25 2.59 -12.23 4.31
CA MET A 25 3.89 -12.92 4.29
C MET A 25 3.85 -14.34 4.88
N MET A 26 2.89 -14.60 5.78
CA MET A 26 2.72 -15.91 6.43
C MET A 26 1.91 -16.91 5.58
N ILE A 27 1.34 -16.47 4.46
CA ILE A 27 0.67 -17.35 3.50
C ILE A 27 1.75 -17.98 2.61
N PRO A 28 1.72 -19.31 2.38
CA PRO A 28 2.65 -19.97 1.48
C PRO A 28 2.76 -19.26 0.13
N GLU A 29 3.98 -19.18 -0.40
CA GLU A 29 4.27 -18.39 -1.59
C GLU A 29 3.48 -18.85 -2.80
N ASP A 30 3.38 -20.16 -3.02
CA ASP A 30 2.57 -20.80 -4.07
C ASP A 30 1.09 -20.39 -3.98
N VAL A 31 0.53 -20.31 -2.77
CA VAL A 31 -0.84 -19.86 -2.54
C VAL A 31 -1.00 -18.37 -2.85
N ARG A 32 -0.01 -17.52 -2.51
CA ARG A 32 -0.02 -16.10 -2.89
C ARG A 32 -0.01 -15.93 -4.41
N TYR A 33 0.89 -16.62 -5.12
CA TYR A 33 0.95 -16.60 -6.58
C TYR A 33 -0.36 -17.09 -7.22
N ALA A 34 -0.94 -18.19 -6.71
CA ALA A 34 -2.20 -18.72 -7.21
C ALA A 34 -3.38 -17.74 -7.02
N ALA A 35 -3.35 -16.92 -5.96
CA ALA A 35 -4.31 -15.85 -5.72
C ALA A 35 -4.04 -14.56 -6.52
N GLY A 36 -2.99 -14.53 -7.36
CA GLY A 36 -2.58 -13.35 -8.13
C GLY A 36 -1.81 -12.31 -7.32
N LEU A 37 -1.40 -12.62 -6.08
CA LEU A 37 -0.55 -11.77 -5.27
C LEU A 37 0.92 -12.09 -5.56
N VAL A 38 1.55 -11.26 -6.39
CA VAL A 38 2.96 -11.40 -6.77
C VAL A 38 3.83 -10.30 -6.14
N PRO A 39 5.17 -10.47 -6.08
CA PRO A 39 6.08 -9.43 -5.61
C PRO A 39 5.88 -8.12 -6.38
N GLY A 40 5.98 -6.99 -5.68
CA GLY A 40 5.80 -5.65 -6.26
C GLY A 40 4.37 -5.12 -6.20
N TYR A 41 3.40 -5.89 -5.70
CA TYR A 41 2.06 -5.37 -5.42
C TYR A 41 2.10 -4.33 -4.30
N VAL A 42 1.38 -3.24 -4.50
CA VAL A 42 1.18 -2.17 -3.53
C VAL A 42 -0.30 -2.10 -3.20
N ARG A 43 -0.63 -2.13 -1.91
CA ARG A 43 -2.00 -1.91 -1.40
C ARG A 43 -2.06 -0.55 -0.72
N MET A 44 -3.04 0.26 -1.10
CA MET A 44 -3.31 1.54 -0.46
C MET A 44 -4.69 1.52 0.22
N SER A 45 -4.75 2.02 1.44
CA SER A 45 -5.99 2.36 2.15
C SER A 45 -6.08 3.89 2.16
N ILE A 46 -7.04 4.45 1.44
CA ILE A 46 -7.21 5.90 1.33
C ILE A 46 -8.03 6.40 2.53
N GLY A 47 -7.46 7.36 3.25
CA GLY A 47 -8.07 8.04 4.38
C GLY A 47 -8.99 9.18 3.93
N ILE A 48 -9.11 10.22 4.77
CA ILE A 48 -9.98 11.37 4.56
C ILE A 48 -9.22 12.69 4.38
N GLU A 49 -7.94 12.62 4.01
CA GLU A 49 -7.13 13.79 3.69
C GLU A 49 -7.67 14.54 2.46
N ASP A 50 -7.16 15.76 2.23
CA ASP A 50 -7.47 16.51 1.03
C ASP A 50 -7.00 15.76 -0.23
N ILE A 51 -7.86 15.72 -1.25
CA ILE A 51 -7.60 14.95 -2.46
C ILE A 51 -6.37 15.45 -3.23
N GLU A 52 -6.11 16.76 -3.24
CA GLU A 52 -4.97 17.34 -3.95
C GLU A 52 -3.66 17.02 -3.23
N ASP A 53 -3.68 17.00 -1.89
CA ASP A 53 -2.53 16.60 -1.10
C ASP A 53 -2.18 15.11 -1.28
N LEU A 54 -3.20 14.24 -1.38
CA LEU A 54 -3.03 12.83 -1.67
C LEU A 54 -2.39 12.60 -3.04
N TRP A 55 -2.91 13.27 -4.08
CA TRP A 55 -2.32 13.19 -5.42
C TRP A 55 -0.87 13.70 -5.42
N ALA A 56 -0.60 14.84 -4.78
CA ALA A 56 0.75 15.39 -4.71
C ALA A 56 1.74 14.49 -3.96
N ASP A 57 1.33 13.78 -2.89
CA ASP A 57 2.21 12.83 -2.20
C ASP A 57 2.48 11.57 -3.06
N ILE A 58 1.47 11.07 -3.78
CA ILE A 58 1.58 9.93 -4.69
C ILE A 58 2.51 10.27 -5.87
N GLU A 59 2.29 11.40 -6.55
CA GLU A 59 3.13 11.86 -7.66
C GLU A 59 4.58 12.06 -7.23
N ARG A 60 4.80 12.69 -6.07
CA ARG A 60 6.13 12.84 -5.49
C ARG A 60 6.79 11.49 -5.19
N GLY A 61 6.03 10.50 -4.74
CA GLY A 61 6.51 9.14 -4.52
C GLY A 61 7.02 8.50 -5.81
N PHE A 62 6.21 8.55 -6.88
CA PHE A 62 6.57 7.97 -8.18
C PHE A 62 7.66 8.73 -8.92
N ALA A 63 7.82 10.04 -8.71
CA ALA A 63 8.89 10.82 -9.35
C ALA A 63 10.31 10.41 -8.92
N ASN A 64 10.44 9.63 -7.84
CA ASN A 64 11.72 9.18 -7.28
C ASN A 64 11.99 7.68 -7.48
N VAL A 65 11.21 7.02 -8.35
CA VAL A 65 11.35 5.61 -8.75
C VAL A 65 11.88 5.54 -10.18
#